data_AF-A0A8T5DIN1-F1
#
_entry.id   AF-A0A8T5DIN1-F1
#
_cell.length_a   1.000
_cell.length_b   1.000
_cell.length_c   1.000
_cell.angle_alpha   90.00
_cell.angle_beta   90.00
_cell.angle_gamma   90.00
#
_symmetry.space_group_name_H-M   'P 1'
#
loop_
_entity.id
_entity.type
_entity.pdbx_description
1 polymer ?
#
loop_
_entity_poly.entity_id
_entity_poly.type
_entity_poly.pdbx_seq_one_letter_code
_entity_poly.pdbx_strand_id
1 'polypeptide(L)'
;MDYEAMLTKAIDDMPSAVHERERFEIPKVKGHLQGNKTIISNFPQIAESFQRPVQHLFRFLLKELAAPGTINKAHAIFGAKIPASKINERVRKYAEEFVLCKKCGKPDTQLSKDGELVNLTCQACGTKYVVKTRL
;
A
#
# COMPACT_ATOMS: atom_id res chain seq x y z
N MET A 1 4.68 47.93 2.52
CA MET A 1 3.84 46.78 2.93
C MET A 1 4.73 45.56 2.86
N ASP A 2 5.17 45.04 4.00
CA ASP A 2 6.09 43.90 4.06
C ASP A 2 5.33 42.60 3.80
N TYR A 3 5.42 42.12 2.57
CA TYR A 3 4.92 40.82 2.13
C TYR A 3 5.41 39.69 3.05
N GLU A 4 6.66 39.79 3.53
CA GLU A 4 7.29 38.81 4.42
C GLU A 4 6.62 38.74 5.80
N ALA A 5 6.17 39.88 6.33
CA ALA A 5 5.47 39.96 7.62
C ALA A 5 4.03 39.41 7.54
N MET A 6 3.38 39.54 6.38
CA MET A 6 2.07 38.92 6.13
C MET A 6 2.19 37.42 5.89
N LEU A 7 3.25 36.99 5.21
CA LEU A 7 3.51 35.57 4.92
C LEU A 7 3.82 34.78 6.20
N THR A 8 4.65 35.33 7.09
CA THR A 8 5.01 34.68 8.36
C THR A 8 3.81 34.52 9.28
N LYS A 9 2.94 35.53 9.40
CA LYS A 9 1.69 35.42 10.16
C LYS A 9 0.74 34.38 9.59
N ALA A 10 0.60 34.32 8.26
CA ALA A 10 -0.27 33.34 7.61
C ALA A 10 0.25 31.89 7.77
N ILE A 11 1.56 31.69 7.88
CA ILE A 11 2.15 30.38 8.16
C ILE A 11 1.95 29.99 9.63
N ASP A 12 2.00 30.96 10.56
CA ASP A 12 1.82 30.74 12.01
C ASP A 12 0.35 30.46 12.37
N ASP A 13 -0.60 31.12 11.71
CA ASP A 13 -2.05 30.90 11.85
C ASP A 13 -2.52 29.59 11.19
N MET A 14 -1.72 28.98 10.31
CA MET A 14 -2.06 27.67 9.78
C MET A 14 -1.85 26.61 10.86
N PRO A 15 -2.88 25.83 11.22
CA PRO A 15 -2.71 24.75 12.17
C PRO A 15 -1.64 23.78 11.66
N SER A 16 -0.71 23.39 12.54
CA SER A 16 0.39 22.45 12.26
C SER A 16 -0.06 21.11 11.66
N ALA A 17 -1.37 20.83 11.68
CA ALA A 17 -2.05 19.75 10.98
C ALA A 17 -1.88 19.78 9.44
N VAL A 18 -1.55 20.92 8.82
CA VAL A 18 -1.24 20.96 7.36
C VAL A 18 0.09 20.26 7.04
N HIS A 19 0.95 20.04 8.05
CA HIS A 19 2.13 19.17 7.95
C HIS A 19 1.89 17.71 8.36
N GLU A 20 0.71 17.39 8.88
CA GLU A 20 0.29 16.00 9.04
C GLU A 20 -0.19 15.49 7.68
N ARG A 21 0.78 15.05 6.87
CA ARG A 21 0.52 13.93 5.97
C ARG A 21 -0.09 12.86 6.87
N GLU A 22 -1.39 12.62 6.79
CA GLU A 22 -2.05 11.50 7.48
C GLU A 22 -1.12 10.31 7.33
N ARG A 23 -0.49 9.94 8.44
CA ARG A 23 0.70 9.08 8.41
C ARG A 23 0.15 7.71 8.07
N PHE A 24 0.11 7.41 6.78
CA PHE A 24 -0.36 6.13 6.30
C PHE A 24 0.64 5.09 6.80
N GLU A 25 0.33 4.48 7.95
CA GLU A 25 1.17 3.49 8.58
C GLU A 25 0.87 2.14 7.97
N ILE A 26 1.83 1.61 7.21
CA ILE A 26 1.72 0.28 6.64
C ILE A 26 1.68 -0.73 7.81
N PRO A 27 0.58 -1.48 7.98
CA PRO A 27 0.47 -2.44 9.06
C PRO A 27 1.57 -3.50 8.95
N LYS A 28 2.29 -3.74 10.04
CA LYS A 28 3.35 -4.76 10.09
C LYS A 28 2.73 -6.14 9.93
N VAL A 29 3.35 -6.98 9.11
CA VAL A 29 2.92 -8.37 8.89
C VAL A 29 3.11 -9.18 10.18
N LYS A 30 2.03 -9.80 10.66
CA LYS A 30 2.02 -10.76 11.76
C LYS A 30 1.88 -12.16 11.17
N GLY A 31 2.97 -12.92 11.23
CA GLY A 31 3.01 -14.28 10.73
C GLY A 31 3.90 -15.18 11.57
N HIS A 32 3.66 -16.48 11.45
CA HIS A 32 4.45 -17.51 12.09
C HIS A 32 4.96 -18.50 11.05
N LEU A 33 6.10 -19.13 11.35
CA LEU A 33 6.67 -20.20 10.56
C LEU A 33 6.13 -21.53 11.07
N GLN A 34 5.50 -22.30 10.20
CA GLN A 34 5.07 -23.67 10.50
C GLN A 34 5.89 -24.63 9.63
N GLY A 35 6.97 -25.16 10.20
CA GLY A 35 7.94 -25.97 9.46
C GLY A 35 8.58 -25.18 8.31
N ASN A 36 8.38 -25.65 7.07
CA ASN A 36 8.86 -24.99 5.85
C ASN A 36 7.85 -23.99 5.23
N LYS A 37 6.71 -23.77 5.88
CA LYS A 37 5.65 -22.86 5.39
C LYS A 37 5.61 -21.58 6.24
N THR A 38 5.31 -20.46 5.59
CA THR A 38 5.11 -19.17 6.28
C THR A 38 3.62 -18.83 6.26
N ILE A 39 3.03 -18.61 7.43
CA ILE A 39 1.60 -18.32 7.58
C ILE A 39 1.43 -16.89 8.08
N ILE A 40 0.72 -16.08 7.32
CA ILE A 40 0.37 -14.70 7.68
C ILE A 40 -1.07 -14.66 8.18
N SER A 41 -1.27 -14.14 9.39
CA SER A 41 -2.60 -14.11 10.03
C SER A 41 -3.35 -12.79 9.87
N ASN A 42 -2.64 -11.70 9.64
CA ASN A 42 -3.26 -10.38 9.45
C ASN A 42 -3.36 -9.97 7.98
N PHE A 43 -3.33 -10.93 7.06
CA PHE A 43 -3.40 -10.65 5.63
C PHE A 43 -4.67 -9.88 5.19
N PRO A 44 -5.89 -10.26 5.63
CA PRO A 44 -7.10 -9.50 5.27
C PRO A 44 -7.07 -8.07 5.84
N GLN A 45 -6.61 -7.88 7.08
CA GLN A 45 -6.50 -6.56 7.72
C GLN A 45 -5.55 -5.63 6.95
N ILE A 46 -4.44 -6.17 6.43
CA ILE A 46 -3.51 -5.41 5.60
C ILE A 46 -4.19 -4.96 4.30
N ALA A 47 -4.92 -5.86 3.64
CA ALA A 47 -5.63 -5.56 2.40
C ALA A 47 -6.77 -4.53 2.60
N GLU A 48 -7.48 -4.61 3.72
CA GLU A 48 -8.50 -3.65 4.14
C GLU A 48 -7.90 -2.26 4.39
N SER A 49 -6.74 -2.17 5.06
CA SER A 49 -6.01 -0.92 5.26
C SER A 49 -5.60 -0.27 3.94
N PHE A 50 -5.29 -1.07 2.91
CA PHE A 50 -5.02 -0.56 1.57
C PHE A 50 -6.27 -0.27 0.73
N GLN A 51 -7.47 -0.63 1.21
CA GLN A 51 -8.70 -0.64 0.42
C GLN A 51 -8.52 -1.40 -0.91
N ARG A 52 -7.96 -2.61 -0.83
CA ARG A 52 -7.66 -3.46 -2.00
C ARG A 52 -8.22 -4.87 -1.84
N PRO A 53 -8.61 -5.51 -2.95
CA PRO A 53 -9.01 -6.91 -2.90
C PRO A 53 -7.82 -7.77 -2.48
N VAL A 54 -8.06 -8.63 -1.49
CA VAL A 54 -7.04 -9.49 -0.89
C VAL A 54 -6.31 -10.35 -1.94
N GLN A 55 -7.02 -10.79 -2.98
CA GLN A 55 -6.47 -11.57 -4.08
C GLN A 55 -5.40 -10.82 -4.89
N HIS A 56 -5.54 -9.50 -5.05
CA HIS A 56 -4.59 -8.69 -5.82
C HIS A 56 -3.25 -8.57 -5.08
N LEU A 57 -3.31 -8.23 -3.79
CA LEU A 57 -2.15 -8.22 -2.91
C LEU A 57 -1.48 -9.60 -2.85
N PHE A 58 -2.27 -10.68 -2.80
CA PHE A 58 -1.76 -12.04 -2.75
C PHE A 58 -0.99 -12.42 -4.01
N ARG A 59 -1.57 -12.18 -5.20
CA ARG A 59 -0.90 -12.45 -6.50
C ARG A 59 0.41 -11.69 -6.64
N PHE A 60 0.42 -10.42 -6.22
CA PHE A 60 1.64 -9.62 -6.21
C PHE A 60 2.74 -10.26 -5.34
N LEU A 61 2.39 -10.68 -4.11
CA LEU A 61 3.36 -11.31 -3.21
C LEU A 61 3.85 -12.67 -3.70
N LEU A 62 3.00 -13.50 -4.32
CA LEU A 62 3.44 -14.77 -4.92
C LEU A 62 4.53 -14.55 -5.96
N LYS A 63 4.37 -13.53 -6.80
CA LYS A 63 5.34 -13.19 -7.85
C LYS A 63 6.63 -12.63 -7.27
N GLU A 64 6.54 -11.69 -6.34
CA GLU A 64 7.71 -11.04 -5.71
C GLU A 64 8.51 -11.96 -4.80
N LEU A 65 7.86 -12.94 -4.18
CA LEU A 65 8.50 -13.91 -3.29
C LEU A 65 8.91 -15.20 -4.01
N ALA A 66 8.51 -15.37 -5.27
CA ALA A 66 8.74 -16.57 -6.07
C ALA A 66 8.38 -17.86 -5.31
N ALA A 67 7.28 -17.82 -4.55
CA ALA A 67 6.87 -18.90 -3.68
C ALA A 67 5.41 -19.26 -4.00
N PRO A 68 5.08 -20.56 -4.15
CA PRO A 68 3.69 -20.99 -4.25
C PRO A 68 3.00 -20.73 -2.92
N GLY A 69 1.70 -20.45 -2.97
CA GLY A 69 0.93 -20.21 -1.76
C GLY A 69 -0.56 -20.36 -2.00
N THR A 70 -1.27 -20.53 -0.91
CA THR A 70 -2.73 -20.57 -0.88
C THR A 70 -3.25 -19.51 0.07
N ILE A 71 -4.40 -18.94 -0.26
CA ILE A 71 -5.09 -18.00 0.62
C ILE A 71 -6.36 -18.65 1.16
N ASN A 72 -6.49 -18.63 2.48
CA ASN A 72 -7.73 -18.95 3.18
C ASN A 72 -8.41 -17.64 3.59
N LYS A 73 -9.67 -17.71 4.05
CA LYS A 73 -10.43 -16.52 4.47
C LYS A 73 -9.75 -15.71 5.58
N ALA A 74 -8.96 -16.36 6.44
CA ALA A 74 -8.29 -15.74 7.58
C ALA A 74 -6.76 -15.62 7.42
N HIS A 75 -6.11 -16.57 6.73
CA HIS A 75 -4.65 -16.65 6.69
C HIS A 75 -4.14 -16.84 5.25
N ALA A 76 -2.98 -16.24 4.95
CA ALA A 76 -2.23 -16.51 3.73
C ALA A 76 -1.07 -17.46 4.04
N ILE A 77 -0.96 -18.55 3.27
CA ILE A 77 0.03 -19.61 3.46
C ILE A 77 0.99 -19.57 2.27
N PHE A 78 2.28 -19.40 2.55
CA PHE A 78 3.35 -19.50 1.56
C PHE A 78 4.13 -20.79 1.79
N GLY A 79 4.39 -21.52 0.71
CA GLY A 79 5.11 -22.80 0.68
C GLY A 79 6.62 -22.69 0.85
N ALA A 80 7.12 -21.56 1.34
CA ALA A 80 8.54 -21.31 1.58
C ALA A 80 8.75 -20.67 2.95
N LYS A 81 9.94 -20.85 3.50
CA LYS A 81 10.41 -20.18 4.72
C LYS A 81 10.85 -18.76 4.37
N ILE A 82 10.03 -17.77 4.70
CA ILE A 82 10.26 -16.38 4.34
C ILE A 82 10.32 -15.56 5.63
N PRO A 83 11.39 -14.79 5.86
CA PRO A 83 11.46 -13.92 7.03
C PRO A 83 10.44 -12.79 6.91
N ALA A 84 9.82 -12.42 8.04
CA ALA A 84 8.81 -11.36 8.10
C ALA A 84 9.33 -10.03 7.52
N SER A 85 10.61 -9.72 7.70
CA SER A 85 11.25 -8.52 7.15
C SER A 85 11.13 -8.44 5.62
N LYS A 86 11.34 -9.55 4.92
CA LYS A 86 11.24 -9.60 3.45
C LYS A 86 9.79 -9.40 2.99
N ILE A 87 8.83 -9.93 3.73
CA ILE A 87 7.40 -9.74 3.43
C ILE A 87 7.01 -8.28 3.64
N ASN A 88 7.42 -7.67 4.76
CA ASN A 88 7.18 -6.26 5.04
C ASN A 88 7.76 -5.34 3.95
N GLU A 89 8.96 -5.64 3.46
CA GLU A 89 9.57 -4.89 2.35
C GLU A 89 8.74 -4.98 1.07
N ARG A 90 8.23 -6.17 0.71
CA ARG A 90 7.37 -6.34 -0.47
C ARG A 90 6.00 -5.69 -0.30
N VAL A 91 5.41 -5.75 0.89
CA VAL A 91 4.15 -5.04 1.21
C VAL A 91 4.33 -3.53 1.10
N ARG A 92 5.49 -3.00 1.53
CA ARG A 92 5.81 -1.58 1.35
C ARG A 92 5.93 -1.18 -0.12
N LYS A 93 6.64 -1.98 -0.91
CA LYS A 93 6.73 -1.79 -2.38
C LYS A 93 5.35 -1.80 -3.03
N TYR A 94 4.47 -2.69 -2.60
CA TYR A 94 3.09 -2.73 -3.08
C TYR A 94 2.33 -1.43 -2.75
N ALA A 95 2.46 -0.92 -1.52
CA ALA A 95 1.82 0.32 -1.12
C ALA A 95 2.32 1.51 -1.97
N GLU A 96 3.62 1.60 -2.20
CA GLU A 96 4.24 2.65 -3.01
C GLU A 96 3.79 2.62 -4.48
N GLU A 97 3.50 1.44 -5.04
CA GLU A 97 3.14 1.28 -6.46
C GLU A 97 1.63 1.28 -6.73
N PHE A 98 0.81 0.69 -5.84
CA PHE A 98 -0.61 0.42 -6.08
C PHE A 98 -1.57 1.12 -5.12
N VAL A 99 -1.07 1.82 -4.10
CA VAL A 99 -1.89 2.49 -3.08
C VAL A 99 -1.60 3.99 -3.04
N LEU A 100 -0.33 4.39 -3.02
CA LEU A 100 0.05 5.79 -2.91
C LEU A 100 -0.03 6.50 -4.26
N CYS A 101 -0.66 7.67 -4.27
CA CYS A 101 -0.64 8.54 -5.43
C CYS A 101 0.72 9.23 -5.58
N LYS A 102 1.33 9.17 -6.78
CA LYS A 102 2.63 9.79 -7.07
C LYS A 102 2.64 11.32 -7.00
N LYS A 103 1.47 11.97 -7.10
CA LYS A 103 1.35 13.44 -7.06
C LYS A 103 1.09 13.97 -5.64
N CYS A 104 0.08 13.44 -4.95
CA CYS A 104 -0.33 13.96 -3.63
C CYS A 104 0.13 13.09 -2.44
N GLY A 105 0.65 11.88 -2.67
CA GLY A 105 1.09 10.98 -1.60
C GLY A 105 -0.03 10.40 -0.74
N LYS A 106 -1.30 10.61 -1.10
CA LYS A 106 -2.45 10.06 -0.38
C LYS A 106 -2.73 8.61 -0.78
N PRO A 107 -3.19 7.76 0.14
CA PRO A 107 -3.58 6.38 -0.13
C PRO A 107 -4.95 6.24 -0.81
N ASP A 108 -5.73 7.33 -0.92
CA ASP A 108 -7.05 7.36 -1.56
C ASP A 108 -6.98 7.20 -3.08
N THR A 109 -6.82 5.96 -3.50
CA THR A 109 -6.70 5.58 -4.91
C THR A 109 -7.59 4.40 -5.23
N GLN A 110 -8.07 4.33 -6.47
CA GLN A 110 -8.92 3.25 -6.99
C GLN A 110 -8.26 2.61 -8.20
N LEU A 111 -8.24 1.27 -8.23
CA LEU A 111 -7.77 0.51 -9.38
C LEU A 111 -8.94 0.22 -10.32
N SER A 112 -8.86 0.67 -11.57
CA SER A 112 -9.73 0.22 -12.67
C SER A 112 -8.92 -0.62 -13.65
N LYS A 113 -9.57 -1.63 -14.24
CA LYS A 113 -8.97 -2.44 -15.29
C LYS A 113 -9.63 -2.07 -16.61
N ASP A 114 -8.86 -1.46 -17.50
CA ASP A 114 -9.30 -1.03 -18.82
C ASP A 114 -8.55 -1.88 -19.86
N GLY A 115 -9.15 -3.03 -20.22
CA GLY A 115 -8.53 -4.00 -21.12
C GLY A 115 -7.33 -4.73 -20.48
N GLU A 116 -6.16 -4.64 -21.12
CA GLU A 116 -4.89 -5.17 -20.60
C GLU A 116 -4.21 -4.24 -19.60
N LEU A 117 -4.61 -2.96 -19.58
CA LEU A 117 -3.99 -1.95 -18.72
C LEU A 117 -4.76 -1.85 -17.40
N VAL A 118 -4.01 -1.68 -16.32
CA VAL A 118 -4.57 -1.37 -15.01
C VAL A 118 -4.26 0.09 -14.72
N ASN A 119 -5.31 0.85 -14.41
CA ASN A 119 -5.24 2.27 -14.15
C ASN A 119 -5.47 2.54 -12.67
N LEU A 120 -4.58 3.32 -12.07
CA LEU A 120 -4.70 3.83 -10.71
C LEU A 120 -5.24 5.27 -10.79
N THR A 121 -6.47 5.47 -10.35
CA THR A 121 -7.13 6.78 -10.30
C THR A 121 -7.13 7.29 -8.86
N CYS A 122 -6.53 8.45 -8.61
CA CYS A 122 -6.56 9.06 -7.27
C CYS A 122 -7.86 9.86 -7.07
N GLN A 123 -8.58 9.59 -5.99
CA GLN A 123 -9.82 10.30 -5.67
C GLN A 123 -9.57 11.70 -5.11
N ALA A 124 -8.42 11.94 -4.47
CA ALA A 124 -8.08 13.23 -3.90
C ALA A 124 -7.57 14.27 -4.94
N CYS A 125 -6.80 13.85 -5.95
CA CYS A 125 -6.21 14.76 -6.93
C CYS A 125 -6.67 14.53 -8.38
N GLY A 126 -7.55 13.55 -8.61
CA GLY A 126 -8.13 13.22 -9.93
C GLY A 126 -7.13 12.66 -10.95
N THR A 127 -5.87 12.46 -10.58
CA THR A 127 -4.83 12.02 -11.53
C THR A 127 -4.95 10.52 -11.80
N LYS A 128 -4.81 10.15 -13.08
CA LYS A 128 -4.83 8.77 -13.55
C LYS A 128 -3.42 8.34 -13.93
N TYR A 129 -2.98 7.21 -13.39
CA TYR A 129 -1.69 6.60 -13.73
C TYR A 129 -1.92 5.21 -14.29
N VAL A 130 -1.24 4.88 -15.38
CA VAL A 130 -1.17 3.49 -15.83
C VAL A 130 -0.16 2.76 -14.97
N VAL A 131 -0.60 1.76 -14.21
CA VAL A 131 0.30 0.88 -13.45
C VAL A 131 0.63 -0.34 -14.31
N LYS A 132 1.93 -0.55 -14.54
CA LYS A 132 2.41 -1.72 -15.29
C LYS A 132 2.22 -2.93 -14.41
N THR A 133 1.09 -3.57 -14.61
CA THR A 133 0.78 -4.78 -13.90
C THR A 133 1.59 -5.90 -14.56
N ARG A 134 2.77 -6.17 -14.00
CA ARG A 134 3.42 -7.47 -14.20
C ARG A 134 2.57 -8.50 -13.45
N LEU A 135 1.33 -8.77 -13.85
CA LEU A 135 0.61 -9.98 -13.42
C LEU A 135 1.07 -11.11 -14.32
#